data_AF-A0A7X8T9Z0-F1
#
_entry.id   AF-A0A7X8T9Z0-F1
#
_cell.length_a   1.000
_cell.length_b   1.000
_cell.length_c   1.000
_cell.angle_alpha   90.00
_cell.angle_beta   90.00
_cell.angle_gamma   90.00
#
_symmetry.space_group_name_H-M   'P 1'
#
loop_
_entity.id
_entity.type
_entity.pdbx_description
1 polymer ?
#
loop_
_entity_poly.entity_id
_entity_poly.type
_entity_poly.pdbx_seq_one_letter_code
_entity_poly.pdbx_strand_id
1 'polypeptide(L)'
;MGVLSWLKSRVTSDPQPTVVHDIATPAGEPSATVVFVHGLNGDARTTWQFDRLNGETWKEWLVELEPGLKILTVGYRLASSNWGGGAMSIYNRAINVSASLADHLPTDDRSFSSATAMAACL
;
A
#
# COMPACT_ATOMS: atom_id res chain seq x y z
N MET A 1 -4.31 38.58 -3.06
CA MET A 1 -3.98 37.42 -3.93
C MET A 1 -2.65 36.84 -3.47
N GLY A 2 -2.49 35.52 -3.28
CA GLY A 2 -1.13 34.97 -3.17
C GLY A 2 -0.93 33.62 -2.47
N VAL A 3 -1.63 33.29 -1.38
CA VAL A 3 -1.24 32.10 -0.56
C VAL A 3 -2.25 30.96 -0.60
N LEU A 4 -3.55 31.25 -0.76
CA LEU A 4 -4.61 30.24 -0.75
C LEU A 4 -4.81 29.51 -2.10
N SER A 5 -4.33 30.09 -3.21
CA SER A 5 -4.44 29.48 -4.55
C SER A 5 -3.44 28.33 -4.75
N TRP A 6 -2.30 28.36 -4.04
CA TRP A 6 -1.23 27.39 -4.20
C TRP A 6 -1.45 26.11 -3.39
N LEU A 7 -2.15 26.20 -2.25
CA LEU A 7 -2.49 25.02 -1.45
C LEU A 7 -3.58 24.16 -2.10
N LYS A 8 -4.53 24.78 -2.81
CA LYS A 8 -5.58 24.06 -3.56
C LYS A 8 -5.07 23.33 -4.80
N SER A 9 -3.92 23.73 -5.37
CA SER A 9 -3.36 23.09 -6.57
C SER A 9 -2.51 21.85 -6.27
N ARG A 10 -2.22 21.53 -5.01
CA ARG A 10 -1.52 20.28 -4.64
C ARG A 10 -2.47 19.12 -4.33
N VAL A 11 -3.77 19.38 -4.39
CA VAL A 11 -4.85 18.37 -4.33
C VAL A 11 -5.44 18.16 -5.73
N THR A 12 -4.64 18.25 -6.80
CA THR A 12 -5.11 17.93 -8.15
C THR A 12 -5.16 16.43 -8.35
N SER A 13 -6.37 15.90 -8.14
CA SER A 13 -6.99 14.77 -8.85
C SER A 13 -6.22 13.45 -8.91
N ASP A 14 -6.14 12.77 -7.77
CA ASP A 14 -6.32 11.31 -7.77
C ASP A 14 -7.83 11.06 -7.60
N PRO A 15 -8.55 10.49 -8.57
CA PRO A 15 -9.97 10.19 -8.41
C PRO A 15 -10.24 9.07 -7.39
N GLN A 16 -9.19 8.47 -6.81
CA GLN A 16 -9.30 7.47 -5.75
C GLN A 16 -8.34 7.84 -4.60
N PRO A 17 -8.81 7.85 -3.34
CA PRO A 17 -7.92 8.00 -2.20
C PRO A 17 -6.91 6.84 -2.15
N THR A 18 -5.71 7.10 -1.64
CA THR A 18 -4.84 6.00 -1.20
C THR A 18 -5.48 5.37 0.03
N VAL A 19 -5.74 4.06 -0.04
CA VAL A 19 -6.39 3.29 1.02
C VAL A 19 -5.46 2.17 1.46
N VAL A 20 -5.29 2.02 2.76
CA VAL A 20 -4.58 0.88 3.35
C VAL A 20 -5.62 -0.12 3.82
N HIS A 21 -5.42 -1.39 3.49
CA HIS A 21 -6.24 -2.49 3.96
C HIS A 21 -5.41 -3.36 4.91
N ASP A 22 -5.87 -3.51 6.15
CA ASP A 22 -5.38 -4.53 7.06
C ASP A 22 -5.89 -5.91 6.57
N ILE A 23 -4.95 -6.77 6.16
CA ILE A 23 -5.25 -8.14 5.73
C ILE A 23 -5.20 -9.06 6.94
N ALA A 24 -4.20 -8.89 7.80
CA ALA A 24 -4.08 -9.62 9.05
C ALA A 24 -3.46 -8.72 10.12
N THR A 25 -3.99 -8.83 11.33
CA THR A 25 -3.43 -8.22 12.54
C THR A 25 -3.31 -9.31 13.58
N PRO A 26 -2.12 -9.55 14.15
CA PRO A 26 -1.93 -10.55 15.18
C PRO A 26 -2.63 -10.15 16.48
N ALA A 27 -2.95 -11.13 17.33
CA ALA A 27 -3.62 -10.87 18.62
C ALA A 27 -2.75 -10.12 19.64
N GLY A 28 -1.42 -10.15 19.47
CA GLY A 28 -0.44 -9.45 20.30
C GLY A 28 0.36 -8.41 19.51
N GLU A 29 1.48 -7.95 20.07
CA GLU A 29 2.40 -7.07 19.35
C GLU A 29 2.96 -7.78 18.11
N PRO A 30 2.86 -7.17 16.91
CA PRO A 30 3.38 -7.78 15.70
C PRO A 30 4.91 -7.86 15.75
N SER A 31 5.48 -9.01 15.36
CA SER A 31 6.93 -9.20 15.24
C SER A 31 7.52 -8.41 14.07
N ALA A 32 6.71 -8.15 13.05
CA ALA A 32 7.02 -7.32 11.91
C ALA A 32 5.72 -6.83 11.22
N THR A 33 5.84 -5.79 10.40
CA THR A 33 4.77 -5.39 9.48
C THR A 33 5.22 -5.55 8.04
N VAL A 34 4.44 -6.28 7.24
CA VAL A 34 4.66 -6.45 5.80
C VAL A 34 3.64 -5.59 5.05
N VAL A 35 4.12 -4.72 4.18
CA VAL A 35 3.27 -3.83 3.38
C VAL A 35 3.39 -4.18 1.90
N PHE A 36 2.28 -4.60 1.31
CA PHE A 36 2.18 -4.90 -0.12
C PHE A 36 1.80 -3.64 -0.92
N VAL A 37 2.64 -3.28 -1.89
CA VAL A 37 2.48 -2.07 -2.72
C VAL A 37 2.47 -2.47 -4.20
N HIS A 38 1.34 -2.29 -4.89
CA HIS A 38 1.19 -2.78 -6.27
C HIS A 38 1.81 -1.82 -7.31
N GLY A 39 2.17 -2.38 -8.47
CA GLY A 39 2.72 -1.63 -9.60
C GLY A 39 1.65 -0.98 -10.50
N LEU A 40 2.07 -0.60 -11.71
CA LEU A 40 1.20 0.00 -12.72
C LEU A 40 0.03 -0.91 -13.07
N ASN A 41 -1.17 -0.32 -13.14
CA ASN A 41 -2.45 -1.00 -13.38
C ASN A 41 -2.75 -2.16 -12.40
N GLY A 42 -2.02 -2.22 -11.29
CA GLY A 42 -2.28 -3.18 -10.22
C GLY A 42 -3.50 -2.81 -9.39
N ASP A 43 -3.88 -3.74 -8.54
CA ASP A 43 -4.96 -3.66 -7.56
C ASP A 43 -4.47 -4.33 -6.26
N ALA A 44 -4.74 -3.67 -5.13
CA ALA A 44 -4.24 -4.07 -3.82
C ALA A 44 -4.66 -5.50 -3.41
N ARG A 45 -5.77 -6.00 -3.96
CA ARG A 45 -6.31 -7.32 -3.64
C ARG A 45 -5.79 -8.38 -4.59
N THR A 46 -5.93 -8.16 -5.88
CA THR A 46 -5.78 -9.18 -6.93
C THR A 46 -4.36 -9.27 -7.50
N THR A 47 -3.53 -8.23 -7.39
CA THR A 47 -2.15 -8.27 -7.94
C THR A 47 -1.28 -9.35 -7.33
N TRP A 48 -1.57 -9.75 -6.09
CA TRP A 48 -0.77 -10.70 -5.31
C TRP A 48 -1.33 -12.13 -5.35
N GLN A 49 -2.26 -12.41 -6.26
CA GLN A 49 -2.73 -13.77 -6.51
C GLN A 49 -1.68 -14.53 -7.30
N PHE A 50 -1.16 -15.63 -6.74
CA PHE A 50 -0.26 -16.53 -7.48
C PHE A 50 -1.04 -17.68 -8.13
N ASP A 51 -2.17 -18.07 -7.56
CA ASP A 51 -3.13 -18.97 -8.18
C ASP A 51 -4.44 -18.23 -8.46
N ARG A 52 -4.66 -17.88 -9.73
CA ARG A 52 -5.88 -17.18 -10.16
C ARG A 52 -7.11 -18.08 -10.20
N LEU A 53 -6.94 -19.40 -10.30
CA LEU A 53 -8.05 -20.36 -10.38
C LEU A 53 -8.63 -20.62 -8.99
N ASN A 54 -7.75 -20.76 -8.00
CA ASN A 54 -8.12 -21.02 -6.61
C ASN A 54 -8.25 -19.74 -5.77
N GLY A 55 -7.80 -18.60 -6.31
CA GLY A 55 -7.85 -17.30 -5.65
C GLY A 55 -6.78 -17.11 -4.57
N GLU A 56 -5.80 -18.00 -4.50
CA GLU A 56 -4.77 -17.98 -3.47
C GLU A 56 -3.84 -16.78 -3.63
N THR A 57 -3.62 -16.08 -2.53
CA THR A 57 -2.78 -14.89 -2.49
C THR A 57 -1.52 -15.11 -1.66
N TRP A 58 -0.42 -14.49 -2.08
CA TRP A 58 0.81 -14.44 -1.27
C TRP A 58 0.58 -13.86 0.11
N LYS A 59 -0.40 -12.97 0.25
CA LYS A 59 -0.74 -12.33 1.51
C LYS A 59 -1.30 -13.35 2.50
N GLU A 60 -2.31 -14.11 2.10
CA GLU A 60 -2.93 -15.14 2.95
C GLU A 60 -1.95 -16.26 3.28
N TRP A 61 -1.15 -16.70 2.30
CA TRP A 61 -0.10 -17.69 2.52
C TRP A 61 0.93 -17.24 3.57
N LEU A 62 1.33 -15.96 3.58
CA LEU A 62 2.21 -15.42 4.61
C LEU A 62 1.55 -15.37 6.00
N VAL A 63 0.25 -15.10 6.09
CA VAL A 63 -0.49 -15.15 7.38
C VAL A 63 -0.42 -16.55 7.98
N GLU A 64 -0.59 -17.57 7.14
CA GLU A 64 -0.57 -18.98 7.57
C GLU A 64 0.82 -19.41 8.04
N LEU A 65 1.88 -18.94 7.37
CA LEU A 65 3.26 -19.29 7.70
C LEU A 65 3.80 -18.56 8.94
N GLU A 66 3.50 -17.29 9.11
CA GLU A 66 3.95 -16.49 10.25
C GLU A 66 2.77 -15.70 10.86
N PRO A 67 2.02 -16.30 11.79
CA PRO A 67 0.87 -15.68 12.43
C PRO A 67 1.19 -14.41 13.24
N GLY A 68 2.48 -14.17 13.54
CA GLY A 68 2.95 -12.98 14.25
C GLY A 68 3.07 -11.72 13.37
N LEU A 69 2.86 -11.82 12.06
CA LEU A 69 2.96 -10.67 11.15
C LEU A 69 1.68 -9.83 11.14
N LYS A 70 1.87 -8.51 11.12
CA LYS A 70 0.85 -7.59 10.59
C LYS A 70 1.01 -7.50 9.08
N ILE A 71 -0.06 -7.76 8.33
CA ILE A 71 -0.04 -7.71 6.86
C ILE A 71 -0.97 -6.61 6.37
N LEU A 72 -0.40 -5.68 5.61
CA LEU A 72 -1.09 -4.54 4.99
C LEU A 72 -0.99 -4.64 3.47
N THR A 73 -2.00 -4.12 2.76
CA THR A 73 -1.90 -3.86 1.32
C THR A 73 -2.40 -2.47 0.99
N VAL A 74 -1.72 -1.78 0.09
CA VAL A 74 -2.01 -0.39 -0.28
C VAL A 74 -2.71 -0.35 -1.63
N GLY A 75 -3.90 0.25 -1.66
CA GLY A 75 -4.66 0.54 -2.87
C GLY A 75 -4.52 1.99 -3.28
N TYR A 76 -4.10 2.21 -4.52
CA TYR A 76 -4.14 3.50 -5.18
C TYR A 76 -4.32 3.33 -6.68
N ARG A 77 -4.77 4.36 -7.40
CA ARG A 77 -4.82 4.28 -8.85
C ARG A 77 -3.48 4.66 -9.45
N LEU A 78 -2.79 3.76 -10.15
CA LEU A 78 -1.56 4.09 -10.88
C LEU A 78 -1.68 3.60 -12.33
N ALA A 79 -2.06 4.50 -13.24
CA ALA A 79 -2.30 4.15 -14.63
C ALA A 79 -1.01 4.19 -15.45
N SER A 80 -0.80 3.19 -16.31
CA SER A 80 0.29 3.14 -17.29
C SER A 80 0.25 4.23 -18.36
N SER A 81 -0.91 4.87 -18.56
CA SER A 81 -1.07 6.03 -19.44
C SER A 81 -2.00 7.07 -18.82
N ASN A 82 -1.78 8.35 -19.14
CA ASN A 82 -2.60 9.43 -18.61
C ASN A 82 -3.92 9.65 -19.40
N TRP A 83 -4.25 8.76 -20.33
CA TRP A 83 -5.37 8.93 -21.27
C TRP A 83 -6.77 8.78 -20.61
N GLY A 84 -6.84 8.77 -19.28
CA GLY A 84 -8.07 8.83 -18.49
C GLY A 84 -7.86 9.44 -17.09
N GLY A 85 -6.83 10.28 -16.92
CA GLY A 85 -6.41 10.84 -15.62
C GLY A 85 -5.77 9.82 -14.66
N GLY A 86 -5.29 10.30 -13.51
CA GLY A 86 -4.66 9.46 -12.47
C GLY A 86 -3.14 9.28 -12.60
N ALA A 87 -2.48 9.99 -13.52
CA ALA A 87 -1.03 10.11 -13.50
C ALA A 87 -0.60 11.13 -12.44
N MET A 88 -0.01 10.63 -11.37
CA MET A 88 0.65 11.42 -10.33
C MET A 88 2.15 11.13 -10.38
N SER A 89 2.99 12.12 -10.04
CA SER A 89 4.42 11.85 -9.89
C SER A 89 4.63 10.79 -8.80
N ILE A 90 5.62 9.90 -9.00
CA ILE A 90 5.95 8.88 -8.00
C ILE A 90 6.29 9.50 -6.63
N TYR A 91 6.83 10.72 -6.62
CA TYR A 91 7.12 11.48 -5.40
C TYR A 91 5.85 11.83 -4.62
N ASN A 92 4.84 12.44 -5.27
CA ASN A 92 3.58 12.75 -4.61
C ASN A 92 2.84 11.46 -4.20
N ARG A 93 2.98 10.38 -4.98
CA ARG A 93 2.42 9.08 -4.61
C ARG A 93 3.07 8.52 -3.35
N ALA A 94 4.41 8.60 -3.25
CA ALA A 94 5.12 8.18 -2.05
C ALA A 94 4.64 8.96 -0.81
N ILE A 95 4.44 10.27 -0.92
CA ILE A 95 3.89 11.09 0.17
C ILE A 95 2.51 10.57 0.60
N ASN A 96 1.60 10.34 -0.34
CA ASN A 96 0.25 9.85 -0.02
C ASN A 96 0.29 8.47 0.64
N VAL A 97 1.10 7.55 0.12
CA VAL A 97 1.26 6.20 0.69
C VAL A 97 1.85 6.26 2.09
N SER A 98 2.91 7.04 2.30
CA SER A 98 3.52 7.20 3.63
C SER A 98 2.55 7.82 4.63
N ALA A 99 1.79 8.83 4.23
CA ALA A 99 0.78 9.45 5.08
C ALA A 99 -0.33 8.46 5.46
N SER A 100 -0.85 7.70 4.48
CA SER A 100 -1.88 6.69 4.75
C SER A 100 -1.36 5.52 5.60
N LEU A 101 -0.09 5.15 5.50
CA LEU A 101 0.49 4.07 6.32
C LEU A 101 0.73 4.49 7.77
N ALA A 102 1.01 5.77 8.03
CA ALA A 102 1.30 6.26 9.38
C ALA A 102 0.18 5.95 10.39
N ASP A 103 -1.08 5.93 9.93
CA ASP A 103 -2.24 5.61 10.78
C ASP A 103 -2.35 4.10 11.12
N HIS A 104 -1.64 3.24 10.39
CA HIS A 104 -1.69 1.78 10.56
C HIS A 104 -0.42 1.18 11.17
N LEU A 105 0.68 1.93 11.15
CA LEU A 105 1.96 1.49 11.69
C LEU A 105 2.10 1.86 13.18
N PRO A 106 2.79 1.05 13.99
CA PRO A 106 3.12 1.42 15.35
C PRO A 106 3.89 2.75 15.37
N THR A 107 3.56 3.63 16.31
CA THR A 107 4.20 4.95 16.45
C THR A 107 5.53 4.92 17.22
N ASP A 108 6.02 3.73 17.58
CA ASP A 108 7.30 3.56 18.28
C ASP A 108 8.48 3.42 17.30
N ASP A 109 9.61 4.00 17.67
CA ASP A 109 10.81 4.23 16.85
C ASP A 109 11.61 2.95 16.50
N ARG A 110 11.22 1.80 17.07
CA ARG A 110 11.90 0.51 16.92
C ARG A 110 11.42 -0.36 15.75
N SER A 111 10.42 0.10 15.01
CA SER A 111 9.62 -0.73 14.09
C SER A 111 10.22 -0.95 12.69
N PHE A 112 11.34 -0.31 12.34
CA PHE A 112 12.04 -0.56 11.06
C PHE A 112 13.07 -1.71 11.10
N SER A 113 13.08 -2.52 12.16
CA SER A 113 13.99 -3.67 12.30
C SER A 113 13.30 -5.02 12.05
N SER A 114 12.80 -5.28 10.84
CA SER A 114 12.60 -6.67 10.38
C SER A 114 12.30 -6.76 8.88
N ALA A 115 12.66 -7.90 8.31
CA ALA A 115 12.91 -8.13 6.90
C ALA A 115 11.78 -7.68 5.95
N THR A 116 12.15 -6.85 4.97
CA THR A 116 11.33 -6.58 3.78
C THR A 116 11.39 -7.79 2.85
N ALA A 117 10.37 -8.65 2.91
CA ALA A 117 10.15 -9.65 1.86
C ALA A 117 9.42 -8.98 0.68
N MET A 118 10.19 -8.55 -0.33
CA MET A 118 9.63 -8.13 -1.62
C MET A 118 9.28 -9.38 -2.42
N ALA A 119 8.03 -9.82 -2.36
CA ALA A 119 7.50 -10.78 -3.32
C ALA A 119 7.19 -10.03 -4.63
N ALA A 120 8.05 -10.16 -5.64
CA ALA A 120 7.77 -9.69 -6.99
C ALA A 120 7.25 -10.85 -7.82
N CYS A 121 6.03 -10.75 -8.36
CA CYS A 121 5.63 -11.56 -9.51
C CYS A 121 6.26 -10.92 -10.76
N LEU A 122 7.17 -11.65 -11.42
CA LEU A 122 7.56 -11.44 -12.82
C LEU A 122 6.50 -12.02 -13.75
#